data_AF-L0A194-F1
#
_entry.id   AF-L0A194-F1
#
_cell.length_a   1.000
_cell.length_b   1.000
_cell.length_c   1.000
_cell.angle_alpha   90.00
_cell.angle_beta   90.00
_cell.angle_gamma   90.00
#
_symmetry.space_group_name_H-M   'P 1'
#
loop_
_entity.id
_entity.type
_entity.pdbx_description
1 polymer ?
#
loop_
_entity_poly.entity_id
_entity_poly.type
_entity_poly.pdbx_seq_one_letter_code
_entity_poly.pdbx_strand_id
1 'polypeptide(L)'
;MASHRALAFIPLTLLSAGLCFSADATSASSVKAKPGMMTGRITTTAGKPLAGAVVNVFGFTKAGEQVRITARTGADGIYAVNLPPGGLYGVSNAFAPLKTALGVVDHRLHPLERNFEVPVSNAGGITRNFELRLSGLKAVESNVSRDPREPTNYYGQLIRAHLRGGSSSMDFQGTMLEFKLTPVGSLADGTKGKTLIFRRSAKHLNTDTGLGFDLDQTQVLPDVPLGAYKATATVKKPGGTPQNILLSRDGNTPGPSITVEFRPSPSVSGTQVFNLYAHLDDAGTSGSPAPKAPPVAQAPKTSAELIRGHVNSPFAYPGNVLLVLEDYAVTPEDAVVEVVFTSLDGGRDEVVRRTLRQIRAGNMLDDSRPLAETGYIPLLTPGAYRVSAVIVSAHGAGRKVELRPSDGTAGREVQLRWMPGERYRESGGKVVYVTINPDR
;
A
#
# COMPACT_ATOMS: atom_id res chain seq x y z
N MET A 1 -30.27 68.58 12.46
CA MET A 1 -29.59 68.10 13.68
C MET A 1 -28.38 67.29 13.25
N ALA A 2 -27.22 67.93 13.27
CA ALA A 2 -25.94 67.36 12.88
C ALA A 2 -25.26 66.77 14.12
N SER A 3 -24.74 65.54 14.03
CA SER A 3 -23.96 64.91 15.09
C SER A 3 -22.57 64.58 14.56
N HIS A 4 -21.60 65.41 14.95
CA HIS A 4 -20.17 65.14 14.83
C HIS A 4 -19.78 63.93 15.68
N ARG A 5 -18.90 63.07 15.16
CA ARG A 5 -18.13 62.12 15.98
C ARG A 5 -16.66 62.18 15.61
N ALA A 6 -15.85 62.16 16.66
CA ALA A 6 -14.46 62.58 16.73
C ALA A 6 -13.48 61.60 16.09
N LEU A 7 -12.47 62.16 15.43
CA LEU A 7 -11.23 61.48 15.08
C LEU A 7 -10.39 61.29 16.36
N ALA A 8 -10.07 60.04 16.69
CA ALA A 8 -9.08 59.69 17.69
C ALA A 8 -7.74 59.40 16.97
N PHE A 9 -6.75 60.24 17.24
CA PHE A 9 -5.35 60.03 16.87
C PHE A 9 -4.77 58.87 17.69
N ILE A 10 -4.22 57.86 17.02
CA ILE A 10 -3.44 56.78 17.65
C ILE A 10 -1.96 57.02 17.30
N PRO A 11 -1.03 56.96 18.28
CA PRO A 11 0.37 57.32 18.08
C PRO A 11 1.12 56.23 17.31
N LEU A 12 1.83 56.68 16.27
CA LEU A 12 2.81 55.92 15.51
C LEU A 12 4.06 55.70 16.36
N THR A 13 4.28 54.48 16.86
CA THR A 13 5.52 54.12 17.56
C THR A 13 6.48 53.39 16.62
N LEU A 14 7.67 53.97 16.51
CA LEU A 14 8.84 53.56 15.74
C LEU A 14 9.55 52.32 16.34
N LEU A 15 10.36 51.72 15.46
CA LEU A 15 11.60 50.98 15.72
C LEU A 15 11.48 49.54 16.22
N SER A 16 11.61 48.60 15.29
CA SER A 16 12.20 47.28 15.56
C SER A 16 13.31 47.04 14.54
N ALA A 17 14.55 47.00 15.05
CA ALA A 17 15.74 46.72 14.28
C ALA A 17 15.65 45.32 13.67
N GLY A 18 15.49 45.26 12.34
CA GLY A 18 15.52 44.02 11.58
C GLY A 18 16.93 43.44 11.56
N LEU A 19 17.20 42.49 12.46
CA LEU A 19 18.30 41.55 12.30
C LEU A 19 18.00 40.68 11.06
N CYS A 20 18.52 41.11 9.90
CA CYS A 20 18.65 40.25 8.72
C CYS A 20 19.60 39.11 9.06
N PHE A 21 19.07 38.01 9.60
CA PHE A 21 19.73 36.72 9.49
C PHE A 21 19.65 36.30 8.03
N SER A 22 20.65 36.69 7.24
CA SER A 22 20.98 35.99 6.01
C SER A 22 21.30 34.56 6.41
N ALA A 23 20.31 33.67 6.30
CA ALA A 23 20.55 32.24 6.39
C ALA A 23 21.46 31.90 5.22
N ASP A 24 22.77 31.82 5.51
CA ASP A 24 23.75 31.23 4.60
C ASP A 24 23.20 29.85 4.23
N ALA A 25 22.65 29.76 3.01
CA ALA A 25 22.29 28.52 2.37
C ALA A 25 23.61 27.76 2.23
N THR A 26 23.94 26.99 3.26
CA THR A 26 25.18 26.26 3.38
C THR A 26 25.16 25.27 2.22
N SER A 27 25.84 25.62 1.13
CA SER A 27 26.00 24.78 -0.05
C SER A 27 26.35 23.40 0.44
N ALA A 28 25.42 22.46 0.24
CA ALA A 28 25.52 21.12 0.77
C ALA A 28 26.83 20.51 0.25
N SER A 29 27.84 20.45 1.12
CA SER A 29 29.14 19.89 0.77
C SER A 29 28.90 18.46 0.30
N SER A 30 29.16 18.21 -0.98
CA SER A 30 28.97 16.89 -1.58
C SER A 30 30.01 15.94 -0.99
N VAL A 31 29.57 14.78 -0.51
CA VAL A 31 30.49 13.77 0.03
C VAL A 31 31.36 13.28 -1.13
N LYS A 32 32.66 13.55 -1.04
CA LYS A 32 33.62 13.19 -2.08
C LYS A 32 33.69 11.66 -2.20
N ALA A 33 33.56 11.17 -3.43
CA ALA A 33 33.71 9.74 -3.72
C ALA A 33 35.11 9.25 -3.29
N LYS A 34 35.15 8.07 -2.66
CA LYS A 34 36.39 7.42 -2.22
C LYS A 34 36.51 6.03 -2.87
N PRO A 35 37.63 5.72 -3.54
CA PRO A 35 37.88 4.40 -4.11
C PRO A 35 37.54 3.25 -3.15
N GLY A 36 36.85 2.23 -3.66
CA GLY A 36 36.45 1.06 -2.88
C GLY A 36 35.28 1.29 -1.92
N MET A 37 34.66 2.47 -1.91
CA MET A 37 33.54 2.79 -1.01
C MET A 37 32.31 3.26 -1.77
N MET A 38 31.14 3.02 -1.18
CA MET A 38 29.93 3.78 -1.49
C MET A 38 29.66 4.76 -0.36
N THR A 39 29.47 6.03 -0.72
CA THR A 39 29.18 7.12 0.20
C THR A 39 27.92 7.85 -0.23
N GLY A 40 27.30 8.56 0.68
CA GLY A 40 26.15 9.39 0.34
C GLY A 40 25.65 10.22 1.48
N ARG A 41 24.76 11.14 1.16
CA ARG A 41 24.05 11.98 2.11
C ARG A 41 22.55 11.83 1.93
N ILE A 42 21.85 11.79 3.05
CA ILE A 42 20.39 11.73 3.10
C ILE A 42 19.89 12.95 3.86
N THR A 43 19.01 13.72 3.21
CA THR A 43 18.44 14.94 3.78
C THR A 43 16.92 14.93 3.71
N THR A 44 16.27 15.84 4.43
CA THR A 44 14.88 16.22 4.15
C THR A 44 14.83 17.19 2.97
N THR A 45 13.62 17.49 2.47
CA THR A 45 13.39 18.53 1.44
C THR A 45 13.83 19.94 1.86
N ALA A 46 14.02 20.18 3.16
CA ALA A 46 14.57 21.42 3.70
C ALA A 46 16.10 21.39 3.83
N GLY A 47 16.77 20.33 3.34
CA GLY A 47 18.22 20.15 3.42
C GLY A 47 18.74 19.70 4.79
N LYS A 48 17.86 19.44 5.76
CA LYS A 48 18.27 18.94 7.09
C LYS A 48 18.81 17.52 6.97
N PRO A 49 19.97 17.19 7.56
CA PRO A 49 20.48 15.82 7.56
C PRO A 49 19.52 14.86 8.28
N LEU A 50 19.40 13.64 7.73
CA LEU A 50 18.50 12.61 8.26
C LEU A 50 19.31 11.43 8.82
N ALA A 51 19.32 11.31 10.14
CA ALA A 51 20.01 10.25 10.86
C ALA A 51 19.22 8.93 10.88
N GLY A 52 19.94 7.81 10.94
CA GLY A 52 19.34 6.47 11.07
C GLY A 52 18.63 5.95 9.83
N ALA A 53 18.65 6.70 8.72
CA ALA A 53 18.17 6.23 7.43
C ALA A 53 19.02 5.05 6.95
N VAL A 54 18.41 4.14 6.19
CA VAL A 54 18.99 2.87 5.78
C VAL A 54 19.15 2.84 4.27
N VAL A 55 20.30 2.36 3.82
CA VAL A 55 20.60 2.16 2.40
C VAL A 55 21.03 0.71 2.21
N ASN A 56 20.30 -0.03 1.38
CA ASN A 56 20.68 -1.40 1.02
C ASN A 56 21.40 -1.39 -0.32
N VAL A 57 22.65 -1.83 -0.28
CA VAL A 57 23.55 -1.95 -1.42
C VAL A 57 23.53 -3.38 -1.90
N PHE A 58 23.50 -3.57 -3.23
CA PHE A 58 23.67 -4.86 -3.87
C PHE A 58 24.71 -4.77 -4.98
N GLY A 59 25.31 -5.90 -5.35
CA GLY A 59 26.27 -5.93 -6.45
C GLY A 59 26.94 -7.27 -6.62
N PHE A 60 28.02 -7.25 -7.41
CA PHE A 60 28.84 -8.42 -7.70
C PHE A 60 30.33 -8.08 -7.56
N THR A 61 31.12 -8.97 -6.98
CA THR A 61 32.57 -8.84 -6.94
C THR A 61 33.18 -9.07 -8.32
N LYS A 62 34.48 -8.80 -8.49
CA LYS A 62 35.21 -9.13 -9.73
C LYS A 62 35.13 -10.63 -10.09
N ALA A 63 34.99 -11.50 -9.08
CA ALA A 63 34.85 -12.94 -9.25
C ALA A 63 33.41 -13.39 -9.56
N GLY A 64 32.45 -12.45 -9.62
CA GLY A 64 31.04 -12.73 -9.89
C GLY A 64 30.20 -13.09 -8.65
N GLU A 65 30.76 -13.00 -7.44
CA GLU A 65 30.04 -13.31 -6.21
C GLU A 65 29.03 -12.21 -5.87
N GLN A 66 27.81 -12.58 -5.50
CA GLN A 66 26.79 -11.63 -5.11
C GLN A 66 27.08 -11.03 -3.73
N VAL A 67 26.93 -9.71 -3.62
CA VAL A 67 27.13 -8.95 -2.39
C VAL A 67 25.85 -8.22 -2.02
N ARG A 68 25.50 -8.23 -0.73
CA ARG A 68 24.44 -7.40 -0.14
C ARG A 68 24.96 -6.78 1.15
N ILE A 69 24.88 -5.46 1.26
CA ILE A 69 25.37 -4.73 2.44
C ILE A 69 24.36 -3.65 2.81
N THR A 70 24.12 -3.46 4.10
CA THR A 70 23.26 -2.39 4.61
C THR A 70 24.12 -1.31 5.27
N ALA A 71 23.94 -0.06 4.85
CA ALA A 71 24.53 1.12 5.47
C ALA A 71 23.47 1.91 6.22
N ARG A 72 23.89 2.66 7.24
CA ARG A 72 23.03 3.58 8.00
C ARG A 72 23.66 4.96 8.07
N THR A 73 22.84 6.00 8.04
CA THR A 73 23.33 7.37 8.19
C THR A 73 23.62 7.73 9.65
N GLY A 74 24.71 8.48 9.85
CA GLY A 74 25.03 9.13 11.12
C GLY A 74 24.16 10.36 11.40
N ALA A 75 24.46 11.08 12.49
CA ALA A 75 23.75 12.30 12.89
C ALA A 75 23.84 13.43 11.85
N ASP A 76 24.91 13.43 11.05
CA ASP A 76 25.16 14.34 9.93
C ASP A 76 24.44 13.94 8.63
N GLY A 77 23.67 12.85 8.66
CA GLY A 77 22.96 12.31 7.50
C GLY A 77 23.88 11.65 6.47
N ILE A 78 25.15 11.45 6.79
CA ILE A 78 26.13 10.81 5.90
C ILE A 78 26.18 9.32 6.19
N TYR A 79 26.30 8.51 5.15
CA TYR A 79 26.65 7.10 5.25
C TYR A 79 27.87 6.78 4.39
N ALA A 80 28.61 5.75 4.81
CA ALA A 80 29.77 5.24 4.10
C ALA A 80 29.87 3.73 4.32
N VAL A 81 30.16 2.99 3.25
CA VAL A 81 30.30 1.52 3.30
C VAL A 81 31.45 1.06 2.42
N ASN A 82 32.27 0.15 2.94
CA ASN A 82 33.34 -0.49 2.18
C ASN A 82 32.76 -1.56 1.25
N LEU A 83 33.26 -1.58 0.02
CA LEU A 83 32.83 -2.52 -1.02
C LEU A 83 34.02 -3.37 -1.47
N PRO A 84 33.85 -4.68 -1.72
CA PRO A 84 34.92 -5.49 -2.28
C PRO A 84 35.48 -4.87 -3.57
N PRO A 85 36.81 -4.79 -3.72
CA PRO A 85 37.44 -4.04 -4.81
C PRO A 85 37.15 -4.65 -6.19
N GLY A 86 37.01 -3.79 -7.20
CA GLY A 86 36.86 -4.20 -8.60
C GLY A 86 35.49 -4.80 -8.94
N GLY A 87 34.51 -4.67 -8.06
CA GLY A 87 33.13 -5.10 -8.29
C GLY A 87 32.23 -4.01 -8.86
N LEU A 88 30.99 -4.39 -9.18
CA LEU A 88 29.91 -3.50 -9.63
C LEU A 88 28.81 -3.44 -8.58
N TYR A 89 28.42 -2.24 -8.13
CA TYR A 89 27.46 -2.07 -7.04
C TYR A 89 26.43 -0.98 -7.31
N GLY A 90 25.21 -1.19 -6.85
CA GLY A 90 24.08 -0.27 -6.91
C GLY A 90 23.29 -0.29 -5.60
N VAL A 91 22.22 0.50 -5.51
CA VAL A 91 21.33 0.52 -4.34
C VAL A 91 20.00 -0.12 -4.71
N SER A 92 19.57 -1.12 -3.94
CA SER A 92 18.29 -1.81 -4.17
C SER A 92 17.12 -1.00 -3.64
N ASN A 93 17.30 -0.39 -2.47
CA ASN A 93 16.32 0.47 -1.82
C ASN A 93 16.99 1.30 -0.71
N ALA A 94 16.39 2.45 -0.43
CA ALA A 94 16.74 3.31 0.69
C ALA A 94 15.46 3.77 1.41
N PHE A 95 15.48 3.78 2.73
CA PHE A 95 14.31 4.12 3.56
C PHE A 95 14.69 4.89 4.81
N ALA A 96 13.75 5.68 5.31
CA ALA A 96 13.85 6.38 6.58
C ALA A 96 12.84 5.81 7.57
N PRO A 97 13.27 5.43 8.79
CA PRO A 97 12.34 5.04 9.84
C PRO A 97 11.67 6.30 10.40
N LEU A 98 10.38 6.48 10.09
CA LEU A 98 9.58 7.62 10.55
C LEU A 98 8.65 7.20 11.68
N LYS A 99 8.65 7.96 12.77
CA LYS A 99 7.73 7.74 13.89
C LYS A 99 6.36 8.36 13.58
N THR A 100 5.30 7.59 13.77
CA THR A 100 3.91 8.02 13.74
C THR A 100 3.25 7.75 15.09
N ALA A 101 2.00 8.20 15.28
CA ALA A 101 1.23 7.88 16.48
C ALA A 101 0.99 6.37 16.66
N LEU A 102 1.08 5.58 15.58
CA LEU A 102 0.74 4.16 15.55
C LEU A 102 1.95 3.24 15.37
N GLY A 103 3.18 3.78 15.31
CA GLY A 103 4.40 2.98 15.22
C GLY A 103 5.49 3.63 14.37
N VAL A 104 6.47 2.82 13.96
CA VAL A 104 7.54 3.22 13.04
C VAL A 104 7.21 2.73 11.63
N VAL A 105 7.31 3.61 10.65
CA VAL A 105 7.09 3.32 9.23
C VAL A 105 8.41 3.46 8.50
N ASP A 106 8.83 2.43 7.76
CA ASP A 106 9.95 2.55 6.82
C ASP A 106 9.46 3.24 5.55
N HIS A 107 9.77 4.53 5.45
CA HIS A 107 9.35 5.38 4.34
C HIS A 107 10.42 5.44 3.25
N ARG A 108 10.05 5.14 2.01
CA ARG A 108 11.00 5.10 0.88
C ARG A 108 11.57 6.49 0.60
N LEU A 109 12.88 6.54 0.33
CA LEU A 109 13.58 7.78 0.02
C LEU A 109 13.65 8.05 -1.49
N HIS A 110 13.66 9.33 -1.85
CA HIS A 110 13.80 9.77 -3.23
C HIS A 110 15.29 9.83 -3.63
N PRO A 111 15.73 9.08 -4.66
CA PRO A 111 17.09 9.18 -5.16
C PRO A 111 17.29 10.53 -5.85
N LEU A 112 18.42 11.19 -5.59
CA LEU A 112 18.78 12.44 -6.28
C LEU A 112 19.48 12.17 -7.61
N GLU A 113 20.13 11.02 -7.75
CA GLU A 113 20.68 10.56 -9.02
C GLU A 113 19.71 9.66 -9.77
N ARG A 114 19.75 9.74 -11.11
CA ARG A 114 19.09 8.75 -11.96
C ARG A 114 19.87 7.44 -11.93
N ASN A 115 19.18 6.33 -12.21
CA ASN A 115 19.80 5.00 -12.33
C ASN A 115 20.59 4.60 -11.06
N PHE A 116 20.12 5.00 -9.88
CA PHE A 116 20.78 4.72 -8.60
C PHE A 116 20.90 3.20 -8.35
N GLU A 117 20.01 2.43 -8.95
CA GLU A 117 19.94 0.98 -8.92
C GLU A 117 20.92 0.30 -9.89
N VAL A 118 21.40 0.98 -10.93
CA VAL A 118 22.30 0.37 -11.92
C VAL A 118 23.68 0.17 -11.28
N PRO A 119 24.19 -1.08 -11.26
CA PRO A 119 25.51 -1.35 -10.69
C PRO A 119 26.62 -0.65 -11.47
N VAL A 120 27.51 0.05 -10.76
CA VAL A 120 28.68 0.73 -11.33
C VAL A 120 29.96 0.30 -10.62
N SER A 121 31.10 0.45 -11.30
CA SER A 121 32.41 0.12 -10.72
C SER A 121 32.72 0.96 -9.49
N ASN A 122 33.21 0.32 -8.42
CA ASN A 122 33.65 1.01 -7.21
C ASN A 122 35.10 1.52 -7.27
N ALA A 123 35.80 1.39 -8.40
CA ALA A 123 37.21 1.81 -8.52
C ALA A 123 37.43 3.30 -8.21
N GLY A 124 36.52 4.17 -8.64
CA GLY A 124 36.53 5.61 -8.33
C GLY A 124 35.77 6.00 -7.05
N GLY A 125 35.16 5.03 -6.38
CA GLY A 125 34.12 5.27 -5.38
C GLY A 125 32.75 5.53 -6.01
N ILE A 126 31.70 5.32 -5.23
CA ILE A 126 30.31 5.48 -5.67
C ILE A 126 29.62 6.47 -4.75
N THR A 127 29.00 7.51 -5.32
CA THR A 127 28.15 8.43 -4.56
C THR A 127 26.68 8.19 -4.91
N ARG A 128 25.83 8.06 -3.88
CA ARG A 128 24.36 7.97 -4.00
C ARG A 128 23.70 8.80 -2.92
N ASN A 129 22.95 9.81 -3.30
CA ASN A 129 22.29 10.73 -2.37
C ASN A 129 20.78 10.54 -2.44
N PHE A 130 20.12 10.78 -1.30
CA PHE A 130 18.69 10.62 -1.19
C PHE A 130 18.04 11.78 -0.45
N GLU A 131 16.76 11.97 -0.70
CA GLU A 131 15.93 12.98 -0.06
C GLU A 131 14.66 12.32 0.51
N LEU A 132 14.33 12.66 1.75
CA LEU A 132 13.05 12.30 2.34
C LEU A 132 11.95 13.21 1.79
N ARG A 133 11.07 12.63 0.98
CA ARG A 133 9.83 13.27 0.50
C ARG A 133 8.63 12.57 1.09
N LEU A 134 7.74 13.31 1.74
CA LEU A 134 6.47 12.76 2.22
C LEU A 134 5.36 12.78 1.17
N SER A 135 5.56 13.49 0.05
CA SER A 135 4.60 13.59 -1.05
C SER A 135 5.29 13.83 -2.40
N GLY A 136 4.50 13.79 -3.46
CA GLY A 136 4.93 13.94 -4.84
C GLY A 136 5.23 12.61 -5.52
N LEU A 137 5.42 12.67 -6.83
CA LEU A 137 5.70 11.50 -7.66
C LEU A 137 7.06 10.88 -7.29
N LYS A 138 7.09 9.55 -7.22
CA LYS A 138 8.30 8.76 -7.05
C LYS A 138 9.24 8.98 -8.23
N ALA A 139 10.54 8.89 -7.95
CA ALA A 139 11.52 8.87 -9.02
C ALA A 139 11.24 7.63 -9.89
N VAL A 140 11.54 7.74 -11.18
CA VAL A 140 11.47 6.59 -12.06
C VAL A 140 12.46 5.54 -11.56
N GLU A 141 11.92 4.37 -11.23
CA GLU A 141 12.70 3.17 -11.03
C GLU A 141 12.56 2.32 -12.30
N SER A 142 13.63 1.67 -12.72
CA SER A 142 13.73 0.92 -13.99
C SER A 142 12.59 -0.06 -14.28
N ASN A 143 11.80 -0.46 -13.28
CA ASN A 143 10.72 -1.45 -13.41
C ASN A 143 9.34 -0.97 -12.91
N VAL A 144 9.16 0.31 -12.60
CA VAL A 144 7.86 0.84 -12.13
C VAL A 144 7.25 1.74 -13.20
N SER A 145 5.93 1.62 -13.39
CA SER A 145 5.16 2.49 -14.29
C SER A 145 5.47 3.95 -13.99
N ARG A 146 5.61 4.76 -15.05
CA ARG A 146 5.80 6.21 -14.94
C ARG A 146 4.49 6.96 -14.98
N ASP A 147 3.36 6.26 -14.98
CA ASP A 147 2.08 6.91 -15.14
C ASP A 147 1.79 7.74 -13.89
N PRO A 148 1.79 9.09 -13.97
CA PRO A 148 1.39 9.92 -12.85
C PRO A 148 -0.07 9.70 -12.47
N ARG A 149 -0.84 8.95 -13.27
CA ARG A 149 -2.23 8.62 -12.95
C ARG A 149 -2.38 7.38 -12.08
N GLU A 150 -1.31 6.66 -11.79
CA GLU A 150 -1.34 5.55 -10.85
C GLU A 150 -1.10 6.04 -9.41
N PRO A 151 -2.02 5.80 -8.47
CA PRO A 151 -1.91 6.36 -7.12
C PRO A 151 -0.72 5.78 -6.35
N THR A 152 -0.28 4.58 -6.68
CA THR A 152 0.88 3.92 -6.06
C THR A 152 2.22 4.57 -6.42
N ASN A 153 2.27 5.44 -7.43
CA ASN A 153 3.48 6.13 -7.87
C ASN A 153 3.82 7.38 -7.05
N TYR A 154 3.11 7.65 -5.96
CA TYR A 154 3.35 8.79 -5.08
C TYR A 154 4.03 8.38 -3.77
N TYR A 155 4.79 9.30 -3.16
CA TYR A 155 5.35 9.11 -1.81
C TYR A 155 4.31 9.21 -0.72
N GLY A 156 3.26 10.02 -0.91
CA GLY A 156 2.20 10.14 0.06
C GLY A 156 1.37 8.86 0.19
N GLN A 157 0.66 8.78 1.29
CA GLN A 157 -0.18 7.65 1.65
C GLN A 157 -1.48 7.68 0.85
N LEU A 158 -2.15 6.52 0.81
CA LEU A 158 -3.40 6.33 0.11
C LEU A 158 -4.56 6.24 1.11
N ILE A 159 -5.61 7.01 0.84
CA ILE A 159 -6.91 6.83 1.49
C ILE A 159 -7.85 6.28 0.42
N ARG A 160 -8.57 5.20 0.75
CA ARG A 160 -9.66 4.68 -0.09
C ARG A 160 -10.98 5.16 0.51
N ALA A 161 -11.70 5.99 -0.24
CA ALA A 161 -12.97 6.57 0.15
C ALA A 161 -14.14 5.75 -0.42
N HIS A 162 -14.93 5.15 0.46
CA HIS A 162 -16.11 4.36 0.14
C HIS A 162 -17.35 5.21 0.31
N LEU A 163 -18.36 4.97 -0.52
CA LEU A 163 -19.68 5.55 -0.34
C LEU A 163 -20.58 4.60 0.45
N ARG A 164 -21.33 5.14 1.41
CA ARG A 164 -22.39 4.44 2.14
C ARG A 164 -23.70 5.19 1.99
N GLY A 165 -24.77 4.43 1.77
CA GLY A 165 -26.08 4.98 1.48
C GLY A 165 -26.22 5.46 0.04
N GLY A 166 -27.22 6.30 -0.19
CA GLY A 166 -27.61 6.75 -1.52
C GLY A 166 -28.71 5.89 -2.12
N SER A 167 -29.77 6.54 -2.61
CA SER A 167 -30.87 5.86 -3.27
C SER A 167 -30.48 5.44 -4.69
N SER A 168 -31.14 4.42 -5.23
CA SER A 168 -31.04 4.05 -6.65
C SER A 168 -31.42 5.18 -7.61
N SER A 169 -32.17 6.18 -7.13
CA SER A 169 -32.57 7.38 -7.87
C SER A 169 -31.54 8.51 -7.82
N MET A 170 -30.42 8.36 -7.12
CA MET A 170 -29.40 9.40 -7.00
C MET A 170 -28.66 9.59 -8.33
N ASP A 171 -28.46 10.84 -8.74
CA ASP A 171 -27.53 11.16 -9.81
C ASP A 171 -26.08 11.02 -9.30
N PHE A 172 -25.52 9.83 -9.46
CA PHE A 172 -24.13 9.53 -9.06
C PHE A 172 -23.10 10.34 -9.83
N GLN A 173 -23.41 10.77 -11.06
CA GLN A 173 -22.46 11.48 -11.91
C GLN A 173 -22.43 12.97 -11.59
N GLY A 174 -23.58 13.59 -11.35
CA GLY A 174 -23.69 15.00 -10.98
C GLY A 174 -23.53 15.27 -9.48
N THR A 175 -23.55 14.24 -8.62
CA THR A 175 -23.28 14.39 -7.18
C THR A 175 -21.78 14.39 -6.90
N MET A 176 -21.29 15.49 -6.33
CA MET A 176 -19.87 15.70 -6.01
C MET A 176 -19.62 15.71 -4.52
N LEU A 177 -18.62 14.96 -4.07
CA LEU A 177 -18.11 14.97 -2.71
C LEU A 177 -16.79 15.75 -2.66
N GLU A 178 -16.62 16.56 -1.62
CA GLU A 178 -15.36 17.24 -1.29
C GLU A 178 -14.86 16.74 0.07
N PHE A 179 -13.71 16.08 0.07
CA PHE A 179 -13.00 15.64 1.27
C PHE A 179 -11.94 16.68 1.65
N LYS A 180 -12.00 17.16 2.88
CA LYS A 180 -11.01 18.08 3.45
C LYS A 180 -10.22 17.37 4.53
N LEU A 181 -8.90 17.30 4.36
CA LEU A 181 -7.96 16.74 5.33
C LEU A 181 -7.13 17.87 5.93
N THR A 182 -7.35 18.17 7.20
CA THR A 182 -6.57 19.17 7.93
C THR A 182 -5.55 18.48 8.83
N PRO A 183 -4.24 18.71 8.65
CA PRO A 183 -3.20 18.12 9.49
C PRO A 183 -3.43 18.40 10.98
N VAL A 184 -3.19 17.39 11.81
CA VAL A 184 -3.21 17.47 13.27
C VAL A 184 -1.77 17.43 13.76
N GLY A 185 -1.19 18.60 14.01
CA GLY A 185 0.21 18.74 14.41
C GLY A 185 1.19 18.73 13.23
N SER A 186 2.44 18.34 13.51
CA SER A 186 3.49 18.18 12.50
C SER A 186 3.34 16.86 11.73
N LEU A 187 3.83 16.85 10.49
CA LEU A 187 4.00 15.63 9.70
C LEU A 187 5.13 14.76 10.27
N ALA A 188 5.28 13.55 9.73
CA ALA A 188 6.25 12.56 10.23
C ALA A 188 7.73 12.98 10.09
N ASP A 189 8.03 13.97 9.25
CA ASP A 189 9.36 14.58 9.10
C ASP A 189 9.54 15.82 10.00
N GLY A 190 8.54 16.14 10.82
CA GLY A 190 8.50 17.30 11.72
C GLY A 190 8.02 18.60 11.06
N THR A 191 7.80 18.62 9.74
CA THR A 191 7.33 19.81 9.03
C THR A 191 5.86 20.13 9.32
N LYS A 192 5.44 21.36 9.03
CA LYS A 192 4.02 21.75 9.11
C LYS A 192 3.28 21.22 7.89
N GLY A 193 2.21 20.47 8.11
CA GLY A 193 1.34 19.99 7.03
C GLY A 193 0.52 21.11 6.39
N LYS A 194 -0.03 20.84 5.21
CA LYS A 194 -1.02 21.69 4.54
C LYS A 194 -2.38 21.01 4.52
N THR A 195 -3.45 21.80 4.54
CA THR A 195 -4.80 21.25 4.33
C THR A 195 -4.91 20.76 2.89
N LEU A 196 -5.40 19.55 2.71
CA LEU A 196 -5.65 18.93 1.41
C LEU A 196 -7.15 18.92 1.13
N ILE A 197 -7.51 19.13 -0.14
CA ILE A 197 -8.88 19.08 -0.63
C ILE A 197 -8.93 18.12 -1.81
N PHE A 198 -9.77 17.10 -1.72
CA PHE A 198 -10.02 16.15 -2.80
C PHE A 198 -11.47 16.21 -3.23
N ARG A 199 -11.74 16.12 -4.53
CA ARG A 199 -13.10 16.10 -5.07
C ARG A 199 -13.32 14.82 -5.85
N ARG A 200 -14.45 14.15 -5.59
CA ARG A 200 -14.84 12.90 -6.26
C ARG A 200 -16.32 12.93 -6.57
N SER A 201 -16.72 12.41 -7.74
CA SER A 201 -18.13 12.16 -7.98
C SER A 201 -18.57 10.94 -7.17
N ALA A 202 -19.85 10.86 -6.80
CA ALA A 202 -20.40 9.68 -6.15
C ALA A 202 -20.20 8.43 -7.03
N LYS A 203 -20.24 8.57 -8.36
CA LYS A 203 -19.90 7.52 -9.32
C LYS A 203 -18.50 6.95 -9.08
N HIS A 204 -17.48 7.81 -8.93
CA HIS A 204 -16.09 7.36 -8.73
C HIS A 204 -15.87 6.66 -7.37
N LEU A 205 -16.71 6.96 -6.38
CA LEU A 205 -16.68 6.30 -5.07
C LEU A 205 -17.46 4.99 -5.02
N ASN A 206 -18.39 4.77 -5.98
CA ASN A 206 -19.24 3.60 -6.07
C ASN A 206 -18.71 2.54 -7.07
N THR A 207 -17.55 2.79 -7.66
CA THR A 207 -16.90 1.83 -8.55
C THR A 207 -15.93 0.97 -7.76
N ASP A 208 -16.28 -0.30 -7.59
CA ASP A 208 -15.34 -1.35 -7.16
C ASP A 208 -14.33 -1.69 -8.26
N THR A 209 -14.58 -1.24 -9.50
CA THR A 209 -13.64 -1.40 -10.62
C THR A 209 -12.36 -0.62 -10.31
N GLY A 210 -11.36 -1.38 -9.88
CA GLY A 210 -10.13 -0.92 -9.27
C GLY A 210 -9.37 0.15 -10.04
N LEU A 211 -8.63 0.96 -9.28
CA LEU A 211 -7.55 1.87 -9.68
C LEU A 211 -7.56 2.28 -11.16
N GLY A 212 -8.69 2.81 -11.65
CA GLY A 212 -8.81 3.28 -13.03
C GLY A 212 -7.69 4.28 -13.34
N PHE A 213 -7.23 4.32 -14.59
CA PHE A 213 -6.09 5.10 -15.04
C PHE A 213 -6.23 6.62 -14.89
N ASP A 214 -7.24 7.16 -14.21
CA ASP A 214 -7.37 8.58 -13.93
C ASP A 214 -7.60 8.76 -12.44
N LEU A 215 -6.61 9.33 -11.73
CA LEU A 215 -6.64 9.52 -10.27
C LEU A 215 -7.92 10.20 -9.80
N ASP A 216 -8.44 11.15 -10.58
CA ASP A 216 -9.64 11.90 -10.24
C ASP A 216 -10.94 11.14 -10.48
N GLN A 217 -10.84 10.00 -11.14
CA GLN A 217 -11.93 9.06 -11.44
C GLN A 217 -11.88 7.78 -10.60
N THR A 218 -11.16 7.80 -9.48
CA THR A 218 -11.08 6.66 -8.56
C THR A 218 -11.61 7.01 -7.17
N GLN A 219 -11.93 5.96 -6.40
CA GLN A 219 -12.17 6.06 -4.96
C GLN A 219 -10.93 6.41 -4.13
N VAL A 220 -9.75 6.54 -4.75
CA VAL A 220 -8.50 6.81 -4.04
C VAL A 220 -8.26 8.31 -3.91
N LEU A 221 -7.86 8.72 -2.72
CA LEU A 221 -7.29 10.04 -2.41
C LEU A 221 -5.77 9.83 -2.29
N PRO A 222 -5.00 10.10 -3.36
CA PRO A 222 -3.58 9.80 -3.40
C PRO A 222 -2.74 10.88 -2.70
N ASP A 223 -1.46 10.56 -2.53
CA ASP A 223 -0.40 11.50 -2.15
C ASP A 223 -0.65 12.30 -0.86
N VAL A 224 -1.27 11.67 0.15
CA VAL A 224 -1.47 12.30 1.47
C VAL A 224 -0.16 12.21 2.27
N PRO A 225 0.54 13.33 2.59
CA PRO A 225 1.80 13.27 3.32
C PRO A 225 1.66 12.53 4.65
N LEU A 226 2.65 11.73 5.03
CA LEU A 226 2.58 10.91 6.25
C LEU A 226 2.41 11.78 7.51
N GLY A 227 1.27 11.63 8.19
CA GLY A 227 0.89 12.40 9.38
C GLY A 227 -0.50 12.01 9.88
N ALA A 228 -0.97 12.70 10.93
CA ALA A 228 -2.35 12.60 11.41
C ALA A 228 -3.21 13.72 10.80
N TYR A 229 -4.46 13.43 10.43
CA TYR A 229 -5.37 14.39 9.83
C TYR A 229 -6.76 14.31 10.45
N LYS A 230 -7.42 15.46 10.61
CA LYS A 230 -8.86 15.54 10.80
C LYS A 230 -9.52 15.59 9.43
N ALA A 231 -10.31 14.57 9.11
CA ALA A 231 -11.07 14.49 7.87
C ALA A 231 -12.50 14.97 8.09
N THR A 232 -12.99 15.80 7.16
CA THR A 232 -14.40 16.20 7.03
C THR A 232 -14.82 16.07 5.57
N ALA A 233 -16.11 15.92 5.29
CA ALA A 233 -16.61 15.88 3.93
C ALA A 233 -17.88 16.70 3.74
N THR A 234 -18.06 17.20 2.53
CA THR A 234 -19.30 17.79 2.06
C THR A 234 -19.77 17.09 0.80
N VAL A 235 -21.08 17.12 0.54
CA VAL A 235 -21.70 16.65 -0.69
C VAL A 235 -22.46 17.81 -1.36
N LYS A 236 -22.37 17.89 -2.68
CA LYS A 236 -23.14 18.81 -3.51
C LYS A 236 -23.87 18.00 -4.59
N LYS A 237 -25.19 17.92 -4.46
CA LYS A 237 -26.09 17.33 -5.47
C LYS A 237 -26.29 18.30 -6.65
N PRO A 238 -26.73 17.84 -7.84
CA PRO A 238 -27.03 18.72 -8.97
C PRO A 238 -27.98 19.86 -8.58
N GLY A 239 -27.59 21.10 -8.85
CA GLY A 239 -28.37 22.31 -8.49
C GLY A 239 -28.47 22.62 -6.99
N GLY A 240 -27.91 21.77 -6.11
CA GLY A 240 -27.97 21.94 -4.66
C GLY A 240 -26.83 22.78 -4.08
N THR A 241 -27.03 23.24 -2.84
CA THR A 241 -25.95 23.80 -2.01
C THR A 241 -25.10 22.68 -1.39
N PRO A 242 -23.80 22.92 -1.13
CA PRO A 242 -22.98 21.95 -0.39
C PRO A 242 -23.55 21.68 1.02
N GLN A 243 -23.62 20.42 1.40
CA GLN A 243 -24.10 19.94 2.70
C GLN A 243 -22.99 19.13 3.39
N ASN A 244 -22.80 19.29 4.70
CA ASN A 244 -21.90 18.44 5.45
C ASN A 244 -22.45 17.02 5.52
N ILE A 245 -21.57 16.03 5.42
CA ILE A 245 -21.92 14.61 5.59
C ILE A 245 -21.08 13.98 6.69
N LEU A 246 -21.57 12.86 7.20
CA LEU A 246 -20.85 12.10 8.22
C LEU A 246 -19.81 11.18 7.59
N LEU A 247 -18.72 10.97 8.31
CA LEU A 247 -17.62 10.07 7.98
C LEU A 247 -17.47 8.99 9.04
N SER A 248 -16.99 7.81 8.66
CA SER A 248 -16.59 6.76 9.61
C SER A 248 -15.35 6.02 9.11
N ARG A 249 -14.62 5.41 10.04
CA ARG A 249 -13.45 4.56 9.73
C ARG A 249 -13.85 3.12 9.40
N ASP A 250 -14.93 2.64 10.02
CA ASP A 250 -15.38 1.24 10.00
C ASP A 250 -16.67 1.02 9.20
N GLY A 251 -17.29 2.10 8.71
CA GLY A 251 -18.58 2.06 8.04
C GLY A 251 -19.79 2.05 8.99
N ASN A 252 -19.58 1.98 10.31
CA ASN A 252 -20.65 1.74 11.29
C ASN A 252 -20.86 2.89 12.27
N THR A 253 -19.80 3.64 12.59
CA THR A 253 -19.87 4.72 13.58
C THR A 253 -19.66 6.08 12.91
N PRO A 254 -20.70 6.65 12.27
CA PRO A 254 -20.58 7.92 11.57
C PRO A 254 -20.43 9.10 12.54
N GLY A 255 -19.61 10.08 12.17
CA GLY A 255 -19.45 11.35 12.87
C GLY A 255 -19.11 12.49 11.91
N PRO A 256 -19.26 13.76 12.33
CA PRO A 256 -19.03 14.92 11.46
C PRO A 256 -17.57 15.09 11.04
N SER A 257 -16.65 14.39 11.72
CA SER A 257 -15.24 14.29 11.36
C SER A 257 -14.63 13.02 11.94
N ILE A 258 -13.58 12.51 11.31
CA ILE A 258 -12.77 11.41 11.85
C ILE A 258 -11.28 11.77 11.86
N THR A 259 -10.53 11.11 12.73
CA THR A 259 -9.06 11.19 12.69
C THR A 259 -8.51 10.09 11.77
N VAL A 260 -7.75 10.50 10.76
CA VAL A 260 -7.00 9.64 9.85
C VAL A 260 -5.57 9.53 10.37
N GLU A 261 -5.13 8.31 10.62
CA GLU A 261 -3.78 7.98 11.09
C GLU A 261 -3.31 6.74 10.34
N PHE A 262 -2.14 6.82 9.73
CA PHE A 262 -1.61 5.74 8.92
C PHE A 262 -0.82 4.75 9.76
N ARG A 263 -1.14 3.46 9.62
CA ARG A 263 -0.48 2.35 10.30
C ARG A 263 0.66 1.82 9.46
N PRO A 264 1.79 1.39 10.07
CA PRO A 264 2.79 0.60 9.36
C PRO A 264 2.13 -0.62 8.70
N SER A 265 2.52 -0.91 7.46
CA SER A 265 2.10 -2.16 6.83
C SER A 265 2.91 -3.33 7.38
N PRO A 266 2.28 -4.44 7.79
CA PRO A 266 3.00 -5.61 8.31
C PRO A 266 3.71 -6.39 7.19
N SER A 267 3.28 -6.21 5.94
CA SER A 267 3.68 -7.07 4.81
C SER A 267 4.64 -6.38 3.83
N VAL A 268 4.70 -5.05 3.84
CA VAL A 268 5.51 -4.26 2.90
C VAL A 268 6.04 -2.99 3.57
N SER A 269 7.18 -2.47 3.12
CA SER A 269 7.64 -1.14 3.54
C SER A 269 6.60 -0.09 3.16
N GLY A 270 6.25 0.79 4.11
CA GLY A 270 5.25 1.84 3.96
C GLY A 270 4.06 1.67 4.91
N THR A 271 2.91 2.23 4.53
CA THR A 271 1.69 2.18 5.36
C THR A 271 0.58 1.36 4.72
N GLN A 272 -0.38 0.96 5.56
CA GLN A 272 -1.64 0.40 5.09
C GLN A 272 -2.51 1.47 4.44
N VAL A 273 -3.29 1.07 3.43
CA VAL A 273 -4.35 1.91 2.86
C VAL A 273 -5.38 2.21 3.94
N PHE A 274 -5.68 3.49 4.15
CA PHE A 274 -6.71 3.88 5.12
C PHE A 274 -8.09 3.86 4.45
N ASN A 275 -9.03 3.08 4.98
CA ASN A 275 -10.41 3.08 4.52
C ASN A 275 -11.21 4.18 5.22
N LEU A 276 -11.94 4.96 4.44
CA LEU A 276 -12.78 6.07 4.89
C LEU A 276 -14.16 5.89 4.26
N TYR A 277 -15.23 5.92 5.04
CA TYR A 277 -16.60 5.76 4.54
C TYR A 277 -17.38 7.06 4.67
N ALA A 278 -17.96 7.53 3.58
CA ALA A 278 -18.78 8.73 3.49
C ALA A 278 -20.27 8.37 3.44
N HIS A 279 -21.06 8.91 4.37
CA HIS A 279 -22.47 8.55 4.56
C HIS A 279 -23.41 9.60 3.95
N LEU A 280 -24.15 9.25 2.91
CA LEU A 280 -25.00 10.20 2.17
C LEU A 280 -26.40 10.40 2.76
N ASP A 281 -26.93 9.41 3.47
CA ASP A 281 -28.32 9.43 3.95
C ASP A 281 -28.50 10.38 5.15
N ASP A 282 -27.41 10.73 5.82
CA ASP A 282 -27.40 11.61 7.01
C ASP A 282 -27.21 13.10 6.69
N ALA A 283 -27.18 13.48 5.40
CA ALA A 283 -26.84 14.85 4.95
C ALA A 283 -27.84 15.96 5.39
N GLY A 284 -28.92 15.62 6.09
CA GLY A 284 -30.00 16.56 6.46
C GLY A 284 -30.37 16.64 7.95
N THR A 285 -29.84 15.78 8.82
CA THR A 285 -30.31 15.65 10.22
C THR A 285 -29.36 16.25 11.26
N SER A 286 -28.32 17.00 10.85
CA SER A 286 -27.25 17.53 11.72
C SER A 286 -27.68 18.52 12.83
N GLY A 287 -28.97 18.70 13.11
CA GLY A 287 -29.52 19.61 14.12
C GLY A 287 -29.87 19.00 15.48
N SER A 288 -29.79 17.68 15.68
CA SER A 288 -30.15 17.08 16.98
C SER A 288 -28.98 16.28 17.57
N PRO A 289 -28.48 16.62 18.79
CA PRO A 289 -27.40 15.88 19.42
C PRO A 289 -27.81 14.41 19.59
N ALA A 290 -26.97 13.51 19.08
CA ALA A 290 -27.22 12.08 19.10
C ALA A 290 -27.54 11.61 20.54
N PRO A 291 -28.69 10.95 20.78
CA PRO A 291 -28.96 10.35 22.07
C PRO A 291 -27.89 9.29 22.37
N LYS A 292 -27.39 9.24 23.61
CA LYS A 292 -26.45 8.21 24.09
C LYS A 292 -27.00 6.83 23.72
N ALA A 293 -26.28 6.10 22.89
CA ALA A 293 -26.68 4.76 22.48
C ALA A 293 -26.80 3.83 23.70
N PRO A 294 -27.90 3.07 23.85
CA PRO A 294 -27.98 2.00 24.85
C PRO A 294 -27.05 0.84 24.46
N PRO A 295 -26.70 -0.05 25.43
CA PRO A 295 -25.78 -1.14 25.19
C PRO A 295 -26.35 -2.10 24.14
N VAL A 296 -25.55 -2.42 23.13
CA VAL A 296 -25.93 -3.33 22.04
C VAL A 296 -26.02 -4.76 22.59
N ALA A 297 -27.21 -5.36 22.48
CA ALA A 297 -27.41 -6.78 22.74
C ALA A 297 -26.73 -7.63 21.65
N GLN A 298 -26.11 -8.74 22.05
CA GLN A 298 -25.42 -9.67 21.15
C GLN A 298 -26.39 -10.24 20.10
N ALA A 299 -25.96 -10.19 18.84
CA ALA A 299 -26.71 -10.74 17.72
C ALA A 299 -26.74 -12.29 17.75
N PRO A 300 -27.84 -12.93 17.29
CA PRO A 300 -27.95 -14.38 17.24
C PRO A 300 -27.03 -14.97 16.16
N LYS A 301 -26.50 -16.16 16.45
CA LYS A 301 -25.71 -16.98 15.51
C LYS A 301 -26.57 -17.39 14.32
N THR A 302 -26.20 -16.95 13.13
CA THR A 302 -26.74 -17.45 11.86
C THR A 302 -26.01 -18.73 11.45
N SER A 303 -26.76 -19.73 11.01
CA SER A 303 -26.29 -20.97 10.39
C SER A 303 -25.77 -20.69 8.98
N ALA A 304 -24.60 -21.25 8.65
CA ALA A 304 -23.93 -21.07 7.36
C ALA A 304 -24.73 -21.71 6.22
N GLU A 305 -25.06 -20.91 5.21
CA GLU A 305 -25.65 -21.34 3.95
C GLU A 305 -24.57 -21.33 2.86
N LEU A 306 -24.57 -22.38 2.03
CA LEU A 306 -23.57 -22.66 1.00
C LEU A 306 -23.64 -21.62 -0.14
N ILE A 307 -22.66 -20.72 -0.24
CA ILE A 307 -22.51 -19.79 -1.36
C ILE A 307 -21.57 -20.41 -2.40
N ARG A 308 -21.97 -20.39 -3.68
CA ARG A 308 -21.13 -20.83 -4.82
C ARG A 308 -20.57 -19.61 -5.55
N GLY A 309 -19.28 -19.64 -5.88
CA GLY A 309 -18.60 -18.60 -6.65
C GLY A 309 -17.98 -19.14 -7.95
N HIS A 310 -17.92 -18.27 -8.97
CA HIS A 310 -17.12 -18.46 -10.20
C HIS A 310 -16.04 -17.38 -10.28
N VAL A 311 -14.86 -17.74 -10.81
CA VAL A 311 -13.81 -16.79 -11.21
C VAL A 311 -13.23 -17.22 -12.57
N ASN A 312 -12.89 -16.23 -13.39
CA ASN A 312 -12.13 -16.38 -14.62
C ASN A 312 -11.00 -15.34 -14.52
N SER A 313 -9.74 -15.78 -14.37
CA SER A 313 -8.60 -14.85 -14.20
C SER A 313 -7.80 -14.74 -15.50
N PRO A 314 -7.85 -13.61 -16.21
CA PRO A 314 -7.16 -13.46 -17.50
C PRO A 314 -5.63 -13.28 -17.41
N PHE A 315 -5.03 -13.28 -16.21
CA PHE A 315 -3.63 -12.91 -15.97
C PHE A 315 -2.76 -14.00 -15.32
N ALA A 316 -3.17 -15.27 -15.35
CA ALA A 316 -2.32 -16.35 -14.85
C ALA A 316 -1.08 -16.52 -15.75
N TYR A 317 0.12 -16.28 -15.21
CA TYR A 317 1.36 -16.62 -15.90
C TYR A 317 1.43 -18.14 -16.16
N PRO A 318 1.89 -18.59 -17.34
CA PRO A 318 2.08 -20.01 -17.62
C PRO A 318 2.98 -20.65 -16.56
N GLY A 319 2.53 -21.78 -15.97
CA GLY A 319 3.31 -22.53 -14.97
C GLY A 319 3.03 -22.21 -13.50
N ASN A 320 2.08 -21.33 -13.19
CA ASN A 320 1.63 -21.12 -11.83
C ASN A 320 0.29 -21.83 -11.55
N VAL A 321 0.18 -22.44 -10.37
CA VAL A 321 -1.12 -22.88 -9.82
C VAL A 321 -1.61 -21.81 -8.85
N LEU A 322 -2.82 -21.29 -9.12
CA LEU A 322 -3.52 -20.40 -8.21
C LEU A 322 -4.27 -21.26 -7.20
N LEU A 323 -3.90 -21.17 -5.93
CA LEU A 323 -4.70 -21.73 -4.84
C LEU A 323 -5.64 -20.65 -4.34
N VAL A 324 -6.94 -20.88 -4.53
CA VAL A 324 -7.99 -20.16 -3.83
C VAL A 324 -8.39 -21.04 -2.66
N LEU A 325 -8.22 -20.55 -1.45
CA LEU A 325 -8.80 -21.18 -0.29
C LEU A 325 -10.14 -20.43 -0.07
N GLU A 326 -11.27 -21.11 0.15
CA GLU A 326 -12.52 -20.48 0.67
C GLU A 326 -12.90 -21.03 2.08
N ASP A 327 -13.39 -20.16 2.97
CA ASP A 327 -14.16 -20.48 4.20
C ASP A 327 -13.46 -21.32 5.31
N TYR A 328 -12.27 -20.90 5.77
CA TYR A 328 -11.56 -21.56 6.90
C TYR A 328 -11.59 -20.72 8.17
N ALA A 329 -12.13 -21.32 9.24
CA ALA A 329 -11.97 -20.88 10.61
C ALA A 329 -10.64 -21.34 11.25
N VAL A 330 -9.58 -21.53 10.43
CA VAL A 330 -8.29 -22.06 10.89
C VAL A 330 -7.44 -20.90 11.42
N THR A 331 -7.31 -20.84 12.74
CA THR A 331 -6.71 -19.73 13.50
C THR A 331 -5.19 -19.74 13.71
N PRO A 332 -4.39 -20.79 13.44
CA PRO A 332 -2.94 -20.62 13.52
C PRO A 332 -2.39 -20.04 12.22
N GLU A 333 -1.85 -18.83 12.30
CA GLU A 333 -1.07 -18.14 11.26
C GLU A 333 0.15 -18.97 10.77
N ASP A 334 0.52 -20.01 11.51
CA ASP A 334 1.63 -20.94 11.26
C ASP A 334 1.23 -22.24 10.53
N ALA A 335 -0.03 -22.39 10.11
CA ALA A 335 -0.43 -23.54 9.32
C ALA A 335 0.34 -23.57 7.99
N VAL A 336 0.94 -24.72 7.67
CA VAL A 336 1.68 -24.94 6.43
C VAL A 336 0.78 -25.70 5.47
N VAL A 337 0.51 -25.13 4.31
CA VAL A 337 -0.05 -25.86 3.18
C VAL A 337 1.10 -26.53 2.44
N GLU A 338 1.06 -27.86 2.36
CA GLU A 338 1.93 -28.65 1.51
C GLU A 338 1.14 -29.02 0.24
N VAL A 339 1.66 -28.61 -0.92
CA VAL A 339 1.10 -28.95 -2.23
C VAL A 339 2.08 -29.89 -2.92
N VAL A 340 1.61 -31.10 -3.22
CA VAL A 340 2.38 -32.15 -3.88
C VAL A 340 1.93 -32.24 -5.34
N PHE A 341 2.89 -32.09 -6.25
CA PHE A 341 2.75 -32.26 -7.68
C PHE A 341 3.40 -33.58 -8.08
N THR A 342 2.61 -34.63 -8.21
CA THR A 342 3.09 -35.94 -8.65
C THR A 342 3.23 -35.96 -10.17
N SER A 343 4.43 -36.23 -10.69
CA SER A 343 4.64 -36.23 -12.14
C SER A 343 3.91 -37.41 -12.79
N LEU A 344 3.17 -37.15 -13.87
CA LEU A 344 2.48 -38.17 -14.66
C LEU A 344 3.36 -38.70 -15.80
N ASP A 345 4.40 -37.97 -16.17
CA ASP A 345 5.32 -38.33 -17.26
C ASP A 345 6.57 -39.06 -16.76
N GLY A 346 6.55 -39.56 -15.51
CA GLY A 346 7.70 -40.22 -14.88
C GLY A 346 8.82 -39.27 -14.43
N GLY A 347 8.56 -37.96 -14.44
CA GLY A 347 9.44 -36.94 -13.85
C GLY A 347 9.48 -37.01 -12.33
N ARG A 348 10.23 -36.10 -11.70
CA ARG A 348 10.27 -36.01 -10.23
C ARG A 348 9.01 -35.32 -9.71
N ASP A 349 8.47 -35.86 -8.63
CA ASP A 349 7.43 -35.19 -7.86
C ASP A 349 7.98 -33.88 -7.26
N GLU A 350 7.18 -32.81 -7.30
CA GLU A 350 7.52 -31.56 -6.64
C GLU A 350 6.66 -31.39 -5.39
N VAL A 351 7.26 -30.94 -4.29
CA VAL A 351 6.52 -30.63 -3.06
C VAL A 351 6.79 -29.18 -2.69
N VAL A 352 5.73 -28.37 -2.68
CA VAL A 352 5.81 -26.96 -2.31
C VAL A 352 5.12 -26.75 -0.97
N ARG A 353 5.88 -26.27 0.00
CA ARG A 353 5.37 -25.87 1.32
C ARG A 353 5.27 -24.35 1.39
N ARG A 354 4.12 -23.84 1.84
CA ARG A 354 3.88 -22.42 2.11
C ARG A 354 3.11 -22.28 3.40
N THR A 355 3.48 -21.31 4.23
CA THR A 355 2.62 -20.90 5.35
C THR A 355 1.40 -20.17 4.81
N LEU A 356 0.25 -20.26 5.49
CA LEU A 356 -0.93 -19.45 5.13
C LEU A 356 -0.58 -17.95 5.11
N ARG A 357 0.33 -17.51 5.99
CA ARG A 357 0.88 -16.15 5.99
C ARG A 357 1.54 -15.76 4.66
N GLN A 358 2.34 -16.65 4.06
CA GLN A 358 2.99 -16.41 2.78
C GLN A 358 1.99 -16.37 1.62
N ILE A 359 0.90 -17.12 1.71
CA ILE A 359 -0.19 -17.10 0.72
C ILE A 359 -0.93 -15.76 0.80
N ARG A 360 -1.28 -15.27 2.01
CA ARG A 360 -1.91 -13.96 2.24
C ARG A 360 -1.13 -12.77 1.68
N ALA A 361 0.20 -12.80 1.78
CA ALA A 361 1.04 -11.70 1.32
C ALA A 361 1.04 -11.53 -0.22
N GLY A 362 0.56 -12.54 -0.97
CA GLY A 362 0.57 -12.56 -2.43
C GLY A 362 -0.58 -11.81 -3.12
N ASN A 363 -1.65 -11.44 -2.41
CA ASN A 363 -2.83 -10.80 -3.01
C ASN A 363 -3.38 -9.66 -2.14
N MET A 364 -3.34 -8.43 -2.67
CA MET A 364 -3.95 -7.23 -2.06
C MET A 364 -4.87 -6.49 -3.04
N LEU A 365 -5.43 -7.16 -4.05
CA LEU A 365 -6.15 -6.47 -5.13
C LEU A 365 -7.65 -6.75 -5.24
N ASP A 366 -8.24 -7.65 -4.44
CA ASP A 366 -9.70 -7.89 -4.48
C ASP A 366 -10.27 -8.25 -3.10
N ASP A 367 -10.98 -7.31 -2.48
CA ASP A 367 -11.65 -7.47 -1.17
C ASP A 367 -13.18 -7.72 -1.33
N SER A 368 -13.67 -8.03 -2.53
CA SER A 368 -15.12 -8.05 -2.80
C SER A 368 -15.86 -9.35 -2.40
N ARG A 369 -15.20 -10.32 -1.75
CA ARG A 369 -15.78 -11.64 -1.41
C ARG A 369 -15.38 -12.12 -0.02
N PRO A 370 -16.17 -12.99 0.65
CA PRO A 370 -15.77 -13.60 1.93
C PRO A 370 -14.43 -14.33 1.74
N LEU A 371 -13.39 -13.82 2.44
CA LEU A 371 -12.01 -14.31 2.58
C LEU A 371 -11.63 -15.47 1.63
N ALA A 372 -11.54 -15.17 0.33
CA ALA A 372 -10.94 -16.06 -0.64
C ALA A 372 -9.44 -15.73 -0.72
N GLU A 373 -8.61 -16.37 0.10
CA GLU A 373 -7.16 -16.17 0.04
C GLU A 373 -6.60 -16.83 -1.22
N THR A 374 -5.92 -16.03 -2.04
CA THR A 374 -5.32 -16.47 -3.30
C THR A 374 -3.80 -16.47 -3.19
N GLY A 375 -3.12 -17.52 -3.65
CA GLY A 375 -1.66 -17.55 -3.73
C GLY A 375 -1.17 -18.29 -4.96
N TYR A 376 -0.05 -17.82 -5.54
CA TYR A 376 0.60 -18.46 -6.67
C TYR A 376 1.69 -19.42 -6.18
N ILE A 377 1.64 -20.67 -6.64
CA ILE A 377 2.72 -21.63 -6.49
C ILE A 377 3.38 -21.84 -7.85
N PRO A 378 4.66 -21.47 -8.02
CA PRO A 378 5.39 -21.76 -9.25
C PRO A 378 5.74 -23.25 -9.31
N LEU A 379 5.47 -23.87 -10.46
CA LEU A 379 6.08 -25.15 -10.84
C LEU A 379 7.51 -24.88 -11.31
N LEU A 380 8.47 -25.62 -10.78
CA LEU A 380 9.87 -25.42 -11.12
C LEU A 380 10.27 -26.19 -12.38
N THR A 381 9.53 -27.26 -12.69
CA THR A 381 9.74 -28.07 -13.88
C THR A 381 8.49 -28.13 -14.77
N PRO A 382 8.65 -28.09 -16.10
CA PRO A 382 7.55 -28.33 -17.02
C PRO A 382 7.22 -29.82 -17.09
N GLY A 383 5.93 -30.16 -17.17
CA GLY A 383 5.47 -31.54 -17.29
C GLY A 383 3.97 -31.69 -17.02
N ALA A 384 3.46 -32.92 -17.15
CA ALA A 384 2.15 -33.26 -16.64
C ALA A 384 2.22 -33.64 -15.16
N TYR A 385 1.36 -33.05 -14.34
CA TYR A 385 1.32 -33.30 -12.89
C TYR A 385 -0.10 -33.61 -12.41
N ARG A 386 -0.17 -34.48 -11.42
CA ARG A 386 -1.30 -34.67 -10.51
C ARG A 386 -1.04 -33.81 -9.29
N VAL A 387 -1.97 -32.92 -8.94
CA VAL A 387 -1.83 -32.00 -7.79
C VAL A 387 -2.66 -32.50 -6.62
N SER A 388 -2.06 -32.51 -5.43
CA SER A 388 -2.75 -32.71 -4.15
C SER A 388 -2.28 -31.67 -3.14
N ALA A 389 -3.12 -31.29 -2.18
CA ALA A 389 -2.73 -30.35 -1.12
C ALA A 389 -3.18 -30.86 0.25
N VAL A 390 -2.35 -30.65 1.26
CA VAL A 390 -2.59 -31.07 2.64
C VAL A 390 -2.24 -29.92 3.56
N ILE A 391 -3.10 -29.61 4.53
CA ILE A 391 -2.75 -28.70 5.62
C ILE A 391 -1.95 -29.50 6.65
N VAL A 392 -0.67 -29.17 6.74
CA VAL A 392 0.25 -29.69 7.74
C VAL A 392 0.27 -28.68 8.88
N SER A 393 -0.41 -29.01 9.98
CA SER A 393 -0.31 -28.26 11.23
C SER A 393 1.15 -28.27 11.73
N ALA A 394 1.63 -27.14 12.23
CA ALA A 394 2.93 -27.04 12.91
C ALA A 394 3.07 -27.99 14.13
N HIS A 395 1.95 -28.58 14.59
CA HIS A 395 1.88 -29.48 15.75
C HIS A 395 1.70 -30.98 15.40
N GLY A 396 2.03 -31.42 14.18
CA GLY A 396 2.44 -32.82 13.94
C GLY A 396 1.36 -33.86 13.65
N ALA A 397 0.07 -33.51 13.66
CA ALA A 397 -0.99 -34.40 13.14
C ALA A 397 -1.60 -33.78 11.87
N GLY A 398 -1.07 -34.15 10.70
CA GLY A 398 -1.62 -33.71 9.41
C GLY A 398 -3.01 -34.30 9.18
N ARG A 399 -4.00 -33.46 8.89
CA ARG A 399 -5.28 -33.90 8.33
C ARG A 399 -5.16 -33.87 6.81
N LYS A 400 -5.37 -35.01 6.14
CA LYS A 400 -5.53 -35.03 4.68
C LYS A 400 -6.85 -34.36 4.34
N VAL A 401 -6.79 -33.34 3.49
CA VAL A 401 -7.98 -32.66 2.96
C VAL A 401 -8.15 -33.11 1.53
N GLU A 402 -9.38 -33.47 1.15
CA GLU A 402 -9.72 -33.88 -0.21
C GLU A 402 -10.04 -32.65 -1.06
N LEU A 403 -9.41 -32.53 -2.24
CA LEU A 403 -9.63 -31.41 -3.15
C LEU A 403 -10.91 -31.62 -3.97
N ARG A 404 -11.70 -30.56 -4.16
CA ARG A 404 -12.90 -30.58 -5.02
C ARG A 404 -12.81 -29.49 -6.10
N PRO A 405 -13.03 -29.83 -7.38
CA PRO A 405 -13.22 -28.86 -8.45
C PRO A 405 -14.46 -27.97 -8.23
N SER A 406 -14.45 -26.78 -8.84
CA SER A 406 -15.51 -25.76 -8.73
C SER A 406 -16.86 -26.19 -9.32
N ASP A 407 -16.91 -27.26 -10.12
CA ASP A 407 -18.14 -27.81 -10.69
C ASP A 407 -18.93 -28.71 -9.72
N GLY A 408 -18.41 -28.91 -8.50
CA GLY A 408 -19.06 -29.67 -7.45
C GLY A 408 -19.00 -31.20 -7.62
N THR A 409 -18.21 -31.70 -8.57
CA THR A 409 -17.97 -33.16 -8.67
C THR A 409 -16.87 -33.59 -7.71
N ALA A 410 -17.22 -34.33 -6.66
CA ALA A 410 -16.23 -34.92 -5.77
C ALA A 410 -15.40 -35.97 -6.53
N GLY A 411 -14.07 -35.95 -6.34
CA GLY A 411 -13.21 -37.08 -6.66
C GLY A 411 -12.76 -37.24 -8.11
N ARG A 412 -12.62 -36.16 -8.92
CA ARG A 412 -11.95 -36.29 -10.22
C ARG A 412 -10.61 -35.55 -10.29
N GLU A 413 -9.59 -36.33 -10.66
CA GLU A 413 -8.23 -35.91 -10.99
C GLU A 413 -8.23 -34.78 -12.02
N VAL A 414 -7.50 -33.70 -11.76
CA VAL A 414 -7.24 -32.66 -12.77
C VAL A 414 -5.89 -32.95 -13.40
N GLN A 415 -5.89 -33.52 -14.61
CA GLN A 415 -4.69 -33.65 -15.41
C GLN A 415 -4.26 -32.26 -15.92
N LEU A 416 -3.15 -31.76 -15.38
CA LEU A 416 -2.44 -30.64 -15.96
C LEU A 416 -1.52 -31.22 -17.03
N ARG A 417 -1.71 -30.85 -18.30
CA ARG A 417 -0.81 -31.22 -19.40
C ARG A 417 -0.21 -29.95 -19.96
N TRP A 418 1.11 -29.85 -19.87
CA TRP A 418 1.88 -28.76 -20.46
C TRP A 418 2.30 -29.15 -21.88
N MET A 419 2.06 -28.28 -22.86
CA MET A 419 2.56 -28.48 -24.23
C MET A 419 3.67 -27.48 -24.53
N PRO A 420 4.90 -27.93 -24.82
CA PRO A 420 5.98 -27.04 -25.22
C PRO A 420 5.72 -26.59 -26.67
N GLY A 421 5.11 -25.42 -26.87
CA GLY A 421 4.95 -24.89 -28.23
C GLY A 421 4.01 -23.71 -28.43
N GLU A 422 3.13 -23.37 -27.50
CA GLU A 422 2.25 -22.19 -27.67
C GLU A 422 3.06 -20.90 -27.51
N ARG A 423 3.35 -20.26 -28.65
CA ARG A 423 3.99 -18.94 -28.71
C ARG A 423 3.10 -17.89 -28.07
N TYR A 424 3.46 -17.43 -26.87
CA TYR A 424 3.35 -16.08 -26.28
C TYR A 424 2.27 -15.08 -26.78
N ARG A 425 1.07 -15.50 -27.16
CA ARG A 425 0.00 -14.56 -27.55
C ARG A 425 -1.36 -14.75 -26.87
N GLU A 426 -1.60 -15.85 -26.17
CA GLU A 426 -2.85 -16.03 -25.41
C GLU A 426 -2.55 -16.54 -23.99
N SER A 427 -3.01 -15.82 -22.96
CA SER A 427 -2.86 -16.15 -21.55
C SER A 427 -3.77 -17.31 -21.15
N GLY A 428 -3.36 -18.54 -21.47
CA GLY A 428 -4.10 -19.79 -21.18
C GLY A 428 -3.64 -20.54 -19.93
N GLY A 429 -3.43 -19.86 -18.79
CA GLY A 429 -3.14 -20.56 -17.53
C GLY A 429 -4.37 -21.38 -17.05
N LYS A 430 -4.18 -22.67 -16.72
CA LYS A 430 -5.23 -23.47 -16.07
C LYS A 430 -5.27 -23.15 -14.58
N VAL A 431 -6.43 -22.69 -14.09
CA VAL A 431 -6.69 -22.43 -12.66
C VAL A 431 -7.28 -23.69 -12.02
N VAL A 432 -6.77 -24.10 -10.86
CA VAL A 432 -7.29 -25.22 -10.07
C VAL A 432 -7.85 -24.68 -8.76
N TYR A 433 -9.15 -24.85 -8.52
CA TYR A 433 -9.81 -24.41 -7.29
C TYR A 433 -9.65 -25.46 -6.19
N VAL A 434 -9.43 -25.01 -4.94
CA VAL A 434 -9.30 -25.88 -3.78
C VAL A 434 -10.18 -25.37 -2.64
N THR A 435 -11.41 -25.88 -2.55
CA THR A 435 -12.29 -25.58 -1.41
C THR A 435 -11.93 -26.49 -0.23
N ILE A 436 -11.69 -25.91 0.94
CA ILE A 436 -11.41 -26.66 2.18
C ILE A 436 -12.57 -26.46 3.14
N ASN A 437 -13.35 -27.51 3.39
CA ASN A 437 -14.44 -27.47 4.37
C ASN A 437 -13.97 -28.12 5.69
N PRO A 438 -13.86 -27.36 6.80
CA PRO A 438 -13.34 -27.90 8.06
C PRO A 438 -14.29 -28.88 8.78
N ASP A 439 -15.56 -28.96 8.36
CA ASP A 439 -16.61 -29.77 9.01
C ASP A 439 -16.88 -31.12 8.29
N ARG A 440 -16.02 -31.54 7.35
CA ARG A 440 -16.11 -32.87 6.70
C ARG A 440 -14.78 -33.60 6.60
#